data_AF-A0A2N0R5X0-F1
#
_entry.id   AF-A0A2N0R5X0-F1
#
_cell.length_a   1.000
_cell.length_b   1.000
_cell.length_c   1.000
_cell.angle_alpha   90.00
_cell.angle_beta   90.00
_cell.angle_gamma   90.00
#
_symmetry.space_group_name_H-M   'P 1'
#
loop_
_entity.id
_entity.type
_entity.pdbx_description
1 polymer ?
#
loop_
_entity_poly.entity_id
_entity_poly.type
_entity_poly.pdbx_seq_one_letter_code
_entity_poly.pdbx_strand_id
1 'polypeptide(L)'
;MPVFFIEASFLKNLQWKSFWLRFTKRFIPPRLHYYSWTIYDIQYVFLLILGVFLFYIIGTPGIFLKLLIVCIFAIGLYFPVPRKFFLPFLPIASWLVLFYSCRFIPGANRPHIYVSVLPALENILYGDNLSVIIAKHTNTVKDLLAWLPYGVIHFTLPFLTSAGLWWYGPPGILPVFSKSFGYMNLAGVLTQ
;
A
#
# COMPACT_ATOMS: atom_id res chain seq x y z
N MET A 1 43.91 33.63 -8.22
CA MET A 1 43.08 32.43 -7.97
C MET A 1 42.22 32.21 -9.21
N PRO A 2 42.35 31.10 -9.97
CA PRO A 2 41.54 30.92 -11.16
C PRO A 2 40.13 30.47 -10.75
N VAL A 3 39.13 31.25 -11.18
CA VAL A 3 37.72 30.90 -11.06
C VAL A 3 37.40 29.90 -12.17
N PHE A 4 37.16 28.64 -11.82
CA PHE A 4 36.68 27.63 -12.76
C PHE A 4 35.25 27.99 -13.19
N PHE A 5 35.10 28.55 -14.39
CA PHE A 5 33.79 28.64 -15.05
C PHE A 5 33.41 27.24 -15.56
N ILE A 6 32.51 26.58 -14.84
CA ILE A 6 31.91 25.34 -15.32
C ILE A 6 30.84 25.71 -16.36
N GLU A 7 31.03 25.25 -17.59
CA GLU A 7 30.12 25.48 -18.71
C GLU A 7 28.75 24.82 -18.48
N ALA A 8 27.65 25.53 -18.74
CA ALA A 8 26.29 25.01 -18.53
C ALA A 8 25.98 23.77 -19.40
N SER A 9 26.62 23.66 -20.57
CA SER A 9 26.62 22.49 -21.46
C SER A 9 27.22 21.26 -20.77
N PHE A 10 28.34 21.42 -20.07
CA PHE A 10 29.00 20.37 -19.30
C PHE A 10 28.14 19.88 -18.14
N LEU A 11 27.50 20.80 -17.41
CA LEU A 11 26.55 20.46 -16.34
C LEU A 11 25.34 19.67 -16.87
N LYS A 12 24.73 20.10 -17.99
CA LYS A 12 23.64 19.37 -18.64
C LYS A 12 24.05 17.96 -19.08
N ASN A 13 25.24 17.82 -19.67
CA ASN A 13 25.73 16.54 -20.17
C ASN A 13 26.07 15.57 -19.01
N LEU A 14 26.63 16.09 -17.91
CA LEU A 14 26.87 15.33 -16.69
C LEU A 14 25.56 14.88 -16.04
N GLN A 15 24.56 15.77 -15.95
CA GLN A 15 23.23 15.43 -15.45
C GLN A 15 22.56 14.35 -16.30
N TRP A 16 22.62 14.46 -17.64
CA TRP A 16 22.03 13.49 -18.55
C TRP A 16 22.69 12.11 -18.47
N LYS A 17 24.04 12.04 -18.41
CA LYS A 17 24.74 10.77 -18.18
C LYS A 17 24.38 10.17 -16.83
N SER A 18 24.32 10.99 -15.77
CA SER A 18 23.92 10.53 -14.44
C SER A 18 22.47 10.02 -14.41
N PHE A 19 21.58 10.62 -15.20
CA PHE A 19 20.19 10.20 -15.37
C PHE A 19 20.11 8.81 -16.00
N TRP A 20 20.74 8.59 -17.15
CA TRP A 20 20.74 7.29 -17.81
C TRP A 20 21.45 6.21 -16.99
N LEU A 21 22.51 6.55 -16.25
CA LEU A 21 23.16 5.63 -15.31
C LEU A 21 22.25 5.23 -14.15
N ARG A 22 21.48 6.16 -13.57
CA ARG A 22 20.50 5.85 -12.51
C ARG A 22 19.33 5.03 -13.05
N PHE A 23 18.85 5.36 -14.24
CA PHE A 23 17.76 4.67 -14.90
C PHE A 23 18.15 3.22 -15.23
N THR A 24 19.31 3.01 -15.88
CA THR A 24 19.82 1.68 -16.23
C THR A 24 20.14 0.82 -15.01
N LYS A 25 20.75 1.37 -13.95
CA LYS A 25 21.00 0.63 -12.69
C LYS A 25 19.73 0.18 -11.96
N ARG A 26 18.59 0.86 -12.16
CA ARG A 26 17.30 0.46 -11.57
C ARG A 26 16.71 -0.77 -12.29
N PHE A 27 16.89 -0.89 -13.60
CA PHE A 27 16.37 -2.00 -14.39
C PHE A 27 17.35 -3.18 -14.53
N ILE A 28 18.66 -2.90 -14.56
CA ILE A 28 19.72 -3.89 -14.80
C ILE A 28 20.56 -4.02 -13.53
N PRO A 29 20.23 -4.96 -12.62
CA PRO A 29 21.07 -5.24 -11.47
C PRO A 29 22.39 -5.87 -11.93
N PRO A 30 23.56 -5.41 -11.45
CA PRO A 30 24.84 -6.00 -11.82
C PRO A 30 25.06 -7.42 -11.27
N ARG A 31 24.21 -7.89 -10.35
CA ARG A 31 24.22 -9.26 -9.79
C ARG A 31 22.81 -9.73 -9.47
N LEU A 32 22.45 -10.93 -9.95
CA LEU A 32 21.34 -11.73 -9.44
C LEU A 32 21.73 -12.25 -8.04
N HIS A 33 21.63 -11.39 -7.04
CA HIS A 33 21.92 -11.80 -5.67
C HIS A 33 20.85 -12.78 -5.19
N TYR A 34 21.30 -13.96 -4.76
CA TYR A 34 20.53 -14.84 -3.90
C TYR A 34 20.16 -14.05 -2.64
N TYR A 35 18.87 -14.04 -2.31
CA TYR A 35 18.37 -13.37 -1.12
C TYR A 35 18.90 -14.09 0.13
N SER A 36 19.60 -13.36 1.00
CA SER A 36 20.05 -13.87 2.29
C SER A 36 18.92 -13.73 3.31
N TRP A 37 18.34 -14.86 3.71
CA TRP A 37 17.29 -14.89 4.71
C TRP A 37 17.76 -14.36 6.06
N THR A 38 16.88 -13.63 6.74
CA THR A 38 17.08 -13.02 8.06
C THR A 38 15.91 -13.38 8.97
N ILE A 39 16.05 -13.15 10.29
CA ILE A 39 14.95 -13.39 11.24
C ILE A 39 13.69 -12.56 10.93
N TYR A 40 13.85 -11.40 10.31
CA TYR A 40 12.72 -10.54 9.92
C TYR A 40 11.85 -11.15 8.83
N ASP A 41 12.32 -12.20 8.15
CA ASP A 41 11.55 -12.89 7.12
C ASP A 41 10.46 -13.79 7.68
N ILE A 42 10.40 -13.96 9.01
CA ILE A 42 9.27 -14.59 9.70
C ILE A 42 7.93 -13.93 9.36
N GLN A 43 7.95 -12.64 8.99
CA GLN A 43 6.78 -11.92 8.50
C GLN A 43 6.11 -12.63 7.30
N TYR A 44 6.88 -13.32 6.45
CA TYR A 44 6.35 -14.04 5.30
C TYR A 44 5.67 -15.36 5.69
N VAL A 45 6.08 -15.97 6.81
CA VAL A 45 5.37 -17.11 7.40
C VAL A 45 4.00 -16.67 7.88
N PHE A 46 3.91 -15.52 8.55
CA PHE A 46 2.64 -14.92 8.94
C PHE A 46 1.74 -14.65 7.71
N LEU A 47 2.29 -14.02 6.66
CA LEU A 47 1.53 -13.77 5.42
C LEU A 47 1.09 -15.06 4.73
N LEU A 48 1.88 -16.13 4.79
CA LEU A 48 1.51 -17.44 4.25
C LEU A 48 0.33 -18.06 5.02
N ILE A 49 0.38 -18.06 6.36
CA ILE A 49 -0.72 -18.54 7.22
C ILE A 49 -1.99 -17.76 6.91
N LEU A 50 -1.88 -16.43 6.85
CA LEU A 50 -2.98 -15.56 6.47
C LEU A 50 -3.50 -15.91 5.07
N GLY A 51 -2.63 -16.09 4.09
CA GLY A 51 -3.01 -16.45 2.73
C GLY A 51 -3.78 -17.77 2.64
N VAL A 52 -3.38 -18.79 3.41
CA VAL A 52 -4.11 -20.08 3.51
C VAL A 52 -5.50 -19.88 4.11
N PHE A 53 -5.60 -19.11 5.20
CA PHE A 53 -6.88 -18.76 5.81
C PHE A 53 -7.80 -18.02 4.81
N LEU A 54 -7.25 -17.04 4.08
CA LEU A 54 -7.99 -16.26 3.08
C LEU A 54 -8.48 -17.14 1.93
N PHE A 55 -7.64 -18.06 1.46
CA PHE A 55 -8.02 -19.01 0.42
C PHE A 55 -9.23 -19.88 0.85
N TYR A 56 -9.25 -20.28 2.12
CA TYR A 56 -10.33 -21.07 2.70
C TYR A 56 -11.64 -20.27 2.85
N ILE A 57 -11.60 -19.09 3.45
CA ILE A 57 -12.83 -18.34 3.80
C ILE A 57 -13.53 -17.69 2.59
N ILE A 58 -12.76 -17.30 1.57
CA ILE A 58 -13.32 -16.61 0.41
C ILE A 58 -14.26 -17.55 -0.35
N GLY A 59 -15.56 -17.27 -0.40
CA GLY A 59 -16.51 -18.13 -1.14
C GLY A 59 -16.49 -17.89 -2.65
N THR A 60 -16.34 -16.62 -3.05
CA THR A 60 -16.27 -16.17 -4.45
C THR A 60 -15.06 -15.26 -4.61
N PRO A 61 -14.33 -15.28 -5.74
CA PRO A 61 -14.54 -16.08 -6.95
C PRO A 61 -14.25 -17.58 -6.73
N GLY A 62 -14.69 -18.41 -7.67
CA GLY A 62 -14.51 -19.86 -7.62
C GLY A 62 -13.04 -20.30 -7.56
N ILE A 63 -12.82 -21.58 -7.26
CA ILE A 63 -11.50 -22.17 -6.97
C ILE A 63 -10.44 -21.88 -8.04
N PHE A 64 -10.82 -21.86 -9.32
CA PHE A 64 -9.89 -21.62 -10.43
C PHE A 64 -9.22 -20.24 -10.37
N LEU A 65 -9.99 -19.19 -10.06
CA LEU A 65 -9.42 -17.84 -9.99
C LEU A 65 -8.52 -17.68 -8.76
N LYS A 66 -8.86 -18.31 -7.64
CA LYS A 66 -7.99 -18.34 -6.46
C LYS A 66 -6.66 -19.05 -6.76
N LEU A 67 -6.73 -20.22 -7.40
CA LEU A 67 -5.54 -20.97 -7.80
C LEU A 67 -4.70 -20.20 -8.81
N LEU A 68 -5.33 -19.51 -9.77
CA LEU A 68 -4.62 -18.64 -10.71
C LEU A 68 -3.84 -17.54 -9.97
N ILE A 69 -4.45 -16.87 -8.99
CA ILE A 69 -3.78 -15.87 -8.16
C ILE A 69 -2.59 -16.50 -7.41
N VAL A 70 -2.79 -17.65 -6.77
CA VAL A 70 -1.71 -18.36 -6.06
C VAL A 70 -0.56 -18.71 -7.01
N CYS A 71 -0.86 -19.20 -8.22
CA CYS A 71 0.14 -19.50 -9.24
C CYS A 71 0.92 -18.25 -9.69
N ILE A 72 0.23 -17.12 -9.93
CA ILE A 72 0.87 -15.84 -10.29
C ILE A 72 1.86 -15.41 -9.20
N PHE A 73 1.46 -15.49 -7.92
CA PHE A 73 2.35 -15.17 -6.80
C PHE A 73 3.50 -16.18 -6.66
N ALA A 74 3.24 -17.47 -6.82
CA ALA A 74 4.28 -18.50 -6.75
C ALA A 74 5.35 -18.31 -7.84
N ILE A 75 4.92 -18.10 -9.10
CA ILE A 75 5.81 -17.78 -10.22
C ILE A 75 6.56 -16.47 -9.97
N GLY A 76 5.83 -15.43 -9.55
CA GLY A 76 6.37 -14.11 -9.26
C GLY A 76 7.42 -14.11 -8.15
N LEU A 77 7.27 -14.97 -7.15
CA LEU A 77 8.24 -15.13 -6.07
C LEU A 77 9.37 -16.10 -6.42
N TYR A 78 9.12 -17.10 -7.28
CA TYR A 78 10.14 -18.06 -7.71
C TYR A 78 11.25 -17.36 -8.51
N PHE A 79 10.88 -16.63 -9.56
CA PHE A 79 11.85 -15.99 -10.45
C PHE A 79 12.48 -14.73 -9.83
N PRO A 80 13.80 -14.53 -9.97
CA PRO A 80 14.51 -13.46 -9.27
C PRO A 80 14.20 -12.05 -9.75
N VAL A 81 13.80 -11.87 -11.01
CA VAL A 81 13.44 -10.56 -11.56
C VAL A 81 12.04 -10.13 -11.08
N PRO A 82 10.97 -10.92 -11.26
CA PRO A 82 9.64 -10.58 -10.74
C PRO A 82 9.61 -10.48 -9.22
N ARG A 83 10.42 -11.27 -8.50
CA ARG A 83 10.46 -11.29 -7.03
C ARG A 83 10.70 -9.91 -6.42
N LYS A 84 11.45 -9.03 -7.10
CA LYS A 84 11.71 -7.65 -6.65
C LYS A 84 10.45 -6.80 -6.55
N PHE A 85 9.43 -7.12 -7.35
CA PHE A 85 8.11 -6.50 -7.28
C PHE A 85 7.21 -7.28 -6.31
N PHE A 86 7.14 -8.61 -6.45
CA PHE A 86 6.20 -9.43 -5.68
C PHE A 86 6.50 -9.44 -4.17
N LEU A 87 7.76 -9.51 -3.74
CA LEU A 87 8.10 -9.50 -2.31
C LEU A 87 7.62 -8.25 -1.57
N PRO A 88 7.92 -7.02 -2.01
CA PRO A 88 7.41 -5.83 -1.33
C PRO A 88 5.92 -5.60 -1.54
N PHE A 89 5.31 -6.20 -2.58
CA PHE A 89 3.88 -6.12 -2.84
C PHE A 89 3.04 -7.09 -2.00
N LEU A 90 3.63 -8.19 -1.50
CA LEU A 90 2.94 -9.22 -0.71
C LEU A 90 2.05 -8.67 0.43
N PRO A 91 2.52 -7.74 1.30
CA PRO A 91 1.67 -7.21 2.36
C PRO A 91 0.47 -6.41 1.82
N ILE A 92 0.65 -5.67 0.73
CA ILE A 92 -0.43 -4.91 0.06
C ILE A 92 -1.46 -5.89 -0.50
N ALA A 93 -1.01 -6.92 -1.22
CA ALA A 93 -1.90 -7.94 -1.75
C ALA A 93 -2.68 -8.66 -0.64
N SER A 94 -2.00 -9.02 0.44
CA SER A 94 -2.62 -9.66 1.61
C SER A 94 -3.67 -8.77 2.24
N TRP A 95 -3.39 -7.47 2.38
CA TRP A 95 -4.38 -6.48 2.85
C TRP A 95 -5.61 -6.41 1.93
N LEU A 96 -5.41 -6.26 0.62
CA LEU A 96 -6.53 -6.15 -0.33
C LEU A 96 -7.41 -7.40 -0.32
N VAL A 97 -6.80 -8.57 -0.26
CA VAL A 97 -7.53 -9.86 -0.20
C VAL A 97 -8.21 -10.02 1.16
N LEU A 98 -7.56 -9.64 2.26
CA LEU A 98 -8.18 -9.65 3.60
C LEU A 98 -9.40 -8.73 3.65
N PHE A 99 -9.26 -7.48 3.21
CA PHE A 99 -10.36 -6.53 3.17
C PHE A 99 -11.53 -7.04 2.32
N TYR A 100 -11.23 -7.62 1.15
CA TYR A 100 -12.23 -8.28 0.32
C TYR A 100 -12.93 -9.45 1.06
N SER A 101 -12.17 -10.22 1.84
CA SER A 101 -12.64 -11.42 2.52
C SER A 101 -13.58 -11.14 3.69
N CYS A 102 -13.55 -9.94 4.28
CA CYS A 102 -14.38 -9.58 5.44
C CYS A 102 -15.88 -9.80 5.19
N ARG A 103 -16.33 -9.73 3.93
CA ARG A 103 -17.73 -10.02 3.54
C ARG A 103 -18.17 -11.45 3.84
N PHE A 104 -17.24 -12.41 3.88
CA PHE A 104 -17.53 -13.84 4.09
C PHE A 104 -17.53 -14.24 5.57
N ILE A 105 -17.10 -13.35 6.46
CA ILE A 105 -17.14 -13.58 7.91
C ILE A 105 -18.60 -13.41 8.39
N PRO A 106 -19.24 -14.40 9.02
CA PRO A 106 -20.61 -14.29 9.53
C PRO A 106 -20.77 -13.11 10.49
N GLY A 107 -21.89 -12.39 10.42
CA GLY A 107 -22.16 -11.22 11.27
C GLY A 107 -22.09 -11.53 12.77
N ALA A 108 -22.52 -12.73 13.17
CA ALA A 108 -22.48 -13.18 14.57
C ALA A 108 -21.06 -13.30 15.15
N ASN A 109 -20.04 -13.44 14.30
CA ASN A 109 -18.64 -13.56 14.72
C ASN A 109 -17.93 -12.21 14.76
N ARG A 110 -18.60 -11.14 14.32
CA ARG A 110 -18.00 -9.80 14.26
C ARG A 110 -18.16 -9.10 15.61
N PRO A 111 -17.17 -8.31 16.05
CA PRO A 111 -17.32 -7.46 17.22
C PRO A 111 -18.56 -6.55 17.09
N HIS A 112 -19.25 -6.33 18.21
CA HIS A 112 -20.39 -5.42 18.23
C HIS A 112 -19.92 -3.97 17.97
N ILE A 113 -20.55 -3.30 17.01
CA ILE A 113 -20.23 -1.91 16.66
C ILE A 113 -21.03 -0.97 17.55
N TYR A 114 -20.34 -0.24 18.42
CA TYR A 114 -20.97 0.74 19.30
C TYR A 114 -21.22 2.08 18.60
N VAL A 115 -22.33 2.18 17.86
CA VAL A 115 -22.74 3.41 17.15
C VAL A 115 -23.14 4.56 18.08
N SER A 116 -23.35 4.28 19.38
CA SER A 116 -23.73 5.27 20.39
C SER A 116 -22.54 6.00 21.02
N VAL A 117 -21.32 5.46 20.92
CA VAL A 117 -20.13 6.03 21.58
C VAL A 117 -19.81 7.42 21.02
N LEU A 118 -19.85 7.58 19.69
CA LEU A 118 -19.52 8.86 19.06
C LEU A 118 -20.54 9.96 19.44
N PRO A 119 -21.87 9.76 19.29
CA PRO A 119 -22.85 10.73 19.80
C PRO A 119 -22.73 11.02 21.29
N ALA A 120 -22.43 10.01 22.12
CA ALA A 120 -22.25 10.21 23.55
C ALA A 120 -21.04 11.11 23.86
N LEU A 121 -19.92 10.87 23.18
CA LEU A 121 -18.73 11.71 23.32
C LEU A 121 -18.96 13.14 22.83
N GLU A 122 -19.70 13.32 21.73
CA GLU A 122 -20.04 14.67 21.24
C GLU A 122 -20.88 15.44 22.25
N ASN A 123 -21.90 14.80 22.84
CA ASN A 123 -22.71 15.42 23.89
C ASN A 123 -21.86 15.79 25.13
N ILE A 124 -20.92 14.93 25.54
CA ILE A 124 -20.06 15.19 26.69
C ILE A 124 -19.07 16.34 26.39
N LEU A 125 -18.44 16.33 25.22
CA LEU A 125 -17.36 17.26 24.87
C LEU A 125 -17.87 18.63 24.38
N TYR A 126 -18.99 18.65 23.67
CA TYR A 126 -19.50 19.83 22.99
C TYR A 126 -20.89 20.28 23.50
N GLY A 127 -21.51 19.52 24.40
CA GLY A 127 -22.82 19.85 24.98
C GLY A 127 -24.02 19.54 24.07
N ASP A 128 -23.78 19.02 22.86
CA ASP A 128 -24.83 18.61 21.91
C ASP A 128 -24.26 17.63 20.85
N ASN A 129 -25.14 17.02 20.06
CA ASN A 129 -24.80 16.15 18.94
C ASN A 129 -24.48 16.98 17.69
N LEU A 130 -23.24 17.48 17.61
CA LEU A 130 -22.74 18.28 16.50
C LEU A 130 -22.90 17.58 15.15
N SER A 131 -22.67 16.26 15.09
CA SER A 131 -22.80 15.49 13.85
C SER A 131 -24.20 15.62 13.25
N VAL A 132 -25.25 15.49 14.07
CA VAL A 132 -26.65 15.62 13.63
C VAL A 132 -26.99 17.05 13.23
N ILE A 133 -26.49 18.04 13.95
CA ILE A 133 -26.76 19.46 13.66
C ILE A 133 -26.15 19.84 12.31
N ILE A 134 -24.87 19.50 12.08
CA ILE A 134 -24.16 19.82 10.85
C ILE A 134 -24.75 19.06 9.67
N ALA A 135 -25.15 17.79 9.85
CA ALA A 135 -25.77 16.98 8.79
C ALA A 135 -27.09 17.54 8.25
N LYS A 136 -27.81 18.39 9.01
CA LYS A 136 -29.02 19.09 8.53
C LYS A 136 -28.70 20.19 7.52
N HIS A 137 -27.46 20.68 7.48
CA HIS A 137 -27.03 21.78 6.61
C HIS A 137 -26.17 21.25 5.44
N THR A 138 -26.82 20.67 4.44
CA THR A 138 -26.16 20.15 3.24
C THR A 138 -25.68 21.27 2.31
N ASN A 139 -24.52 21.11 1.69
CA ASN A 139 -24.00 22.05 0.71
C ASN A 139 -23.11 21.34 -0.31
N THR A 140 -23.49 21.39 -1.59
CA THR A 140 -22.81 20.66 -2.66
C THR A 140 -21.32 20.95 -2.74
N VAL A 141 -20.89 22.20 -2.54
CA VAL A 141 -19.46 22.56 -2.61
C VAL A 141 -18.70 21.93 -1.43
N LYS A 142 -19.25 21.99 -0.22
CA LYS A 142 -18.65 21.35 0.96
C LYS A 142 -18.64 19.83 0.82
N ASP A 143 -19.70 19.25 0.26
CA ASP A 143 -19.80 17.81 0.05
C ASP A 143 -18.73 17.34 -0.95
N LEU A 144 -18.51 18.07 -2.04
CA LEU A 144 -17.43 17.78 -3.00
C LEU A 144 -16.04 17.99 -2.39
N LEU A 145 -15.85 19.05 -1.58
CA LEU A 145 -14.59 19.28 -0.86
C LEU A 145 -14.31 18.22 0.20
N ALA A 146 -15.33 17.61 0.80
CA ALA A 146 -15.18 16.49 1.72
C ALA A 146 -14.95 15.16 0.97
N TRP A 147 -15.66 14.97 -0.15
CA TRP A 147 -15.54 13.76 -0.97
C TRP A 147 -14.20 13.67 -1.69
N LEU A 148 -13.66 14.77 -2.23
CA LEU A 148 -12.45 14.69 -3.05
C LEU A 148 -11.22 14.16 -2.26
N PRO A 149 -10.88 14.68 -1.06
CA PRO A 149 -9.78 14.16 -0.26
C PRO A 149 -9.99 12.69 0.14
N TYR A 150 -11.20 12.33 0.56
CA TYR A 150 -11.50 11.01 1.11
C TYR A 150 -11.76 9.93 0.05
N GLY A 151 -12.53 10.26 -0.99
CA GLY A 151 -13.01 9.33 -2.00
C GLY A 151 -12.09 9.18 -3.20
N VAL A 152 -11.33 10.21 -3.59
CA VAL A 152 -10.45 10.16 -4.77
C VAL A 152 -8.98 10.20 -4.36
N ILE A 153 -8.60 11.24 -3.63
CA ILE A 153 -7.19 11.47 -3.31
C ILE A 153 -6.68 10.34 -2.41
N HIS A 154 -7.39 9.96 -1.35
CA HIS A 154 -6.98 8.89 -0.43
C HIS A 154 -6.58 7.59 -1.14
N PHE A 155 -7.34 7.17 -2.16
CA PHE A 155 -7.08 5.92 -2.90
C PHE A 155 -6.04 6.11 -4.02
N THR A 156 -5.92 7.30 -4.58
CA THR A 156 -4.99 7.56 -5.70
C THR A 156 -3.59 7.93 -5.21
N LEU A 157 -3.50 8.60 -4.06
CA LEU A 157 -2.25 9.14 -3.52
C LEU A 157 -1.17 8.06 -3.31
N PRO A 158 -1.45 6.86 -2.78
CA PRO A 158 -0.44 5.82 -2.62
C PRO A 158 0.25 5.43 -3.94
N PHE A 159 -0.48 5.45 -5.06
CA PHE A 159 0.06 5.17 -6.38
C PHE A 159 0.94 6.33 -6.87
N LEU A 160 0.49 7.58 -6.71
CA LEU A 160 1.27 8.76 -7.06
C LEU A 160 2.54 8.87 -6.21
N THR A 161 2.45 8.59 -4.91
CA THR A 161 3.59 8.51 -4.00
C THR A 161 4.54 7.40 -4.43
N SER A 162 4.04 6.21 -4.78
CA SER A 162 4.89 5.12 -5.30
C SER A 162 5.62 5.52 -6.58
N ALA A 163 4.93 6.18 -7.53
CA ALA A 163 5.54 6.69 -8.75
C ALA A 163 6.59 7.78 -8.46
N GLY A 164 6.30 8.71 -7.55
CA GLY A 164 7.23 9.75 -7.12
C GLY A 164 8.47 9.17 -6.42
N LEU A 165 8.29 8.20 -5.52
CA LEU A 165 9.38 7.49 -4.87
C LEU A 165 10.22 6.68 -5.87
N TRP A 166 9.57 6.07 -6.86
CA TRP A 166 10.27 5.40 -7.93
C TRP A 166 11.11 6.38 -8.75
N TRP A 167 10.58 7.56 -9.07
CA TRP A 167 11.27 8.53 -9.91
C TRP A 167 12.37 9.28 -9.16
N TYR A 168 12.01 9.98 -8.08
CA TYR A 168 12.87 10.91 -7.34
C TYR A 168 13.59 10.28 -6.15
N GLY A 169 13.12 9.14 -5.63
CA GLY A 169 13.66 8.54 -4.41
C GLY A 169 14.94 7.73 -4.60
N PRO A 170 15.72 7.49 -3.52
CA PRO A 170 16.91 6.65 -3.57
C PRO A 170 16.55 5.18 -3.90
N PRO A 171 17.46 4.40 -4.52
CA PRO A 171 17.21 2.99 -4.79
C PRO A 171 16.81 2.22 -3.52
N GLY A 172 15.73 1.44 -3.61
CA GLY A 172 15.23 0.64 -2.49
C GLY A 172 14.13 1.30 -1.64
N ILE A 173 13.87 2.60 -1.77
CA ILE A 173 12.83 3.28 -0.98
C ILE A 173 11.42 2.79 -1.31
N LEU A 174 11.13 2.53 -2.58
CA LEU A 174 9.82 2.06 -3.02
C LEU A 174 9.45 0.71 -2.37
N PRO A 175 10.30 -0.33 -2.41
CA PRO A 175 10.07 -1.57 -1.67
C PRO A 175 9.81 -1.39 -0.17
N VAL A 176 10.50 -0.44 0.48
CA VAL A 176 10.28 -0.13 1.91
C VAL A 176 8.90 0.48 2.10
N PHE A 177 8.56 1.51 1.32
CA PHE A 177 7.24 2.15 1.36
C PHE A 177 6.11 1.14 1.11
N SER A 178 6.21 0.31 0.07
CA SER A 178 5.19 -0.68 -0.26
C SER A 178 4.94 -1.67 0.87
N LYS A 179 6.01 -2.17 1.52
CA LYS A 179 5.86 -3.06 2.67
C LYS A 179 5.20 -2.36 3.86
N SER A 180 5.70 -1.18 4.23
CA SER A 180 5.16 -0.42 5.36
C SER A 180 3.69 -0.05 5.14
N PHE A 181 3.35 0.42 3.93
CA PHE A 181 1.99 0.72 3.54
C PHE A 181 1.10 -0.51 3.63
N GLY A 182 1.53 -1.65 3.09
CA GLY A 182 0.76 -2.88 3.14
C GLY A 182 0.53 -3.39 4.57
N TYR A 183 1.57 -3.41 5.43
CA TYR A 183 1.42 -3.85 6.82
C TYR A 183 0.59 -2.89 7.67
N MET A 184 0.72 -1.58 7.49
CA MET A 184 -0.10 -0.60 8.19
C MET A 184 -1.60 -0.84 7.88
N ASN A 185 -1.93 -1.02 6.61
CA ASN A 185 -3.31 -1.28 6.21
C ASN A 185 -3.79 -2.67 6.64
N LEU A 186 -2.92 -3.68 6.59
CA LEU A 186 -3.22 -5.02 7.07
C LEU A 186 -3.55 -5.02 8.57
N ALA A 187 -2.72 -4.34 9.37
CA ALA A 187 -2.97 -4.15 10.80
C ALA A 187 -4.30 -3.42 11.01
N GLY A 188 -4.55 -2.34 10.26
CA GLY A 188 -5.80 -1.60 10.32
C GLY A 188 -7.04 -2.48 10.11
N VAL A 189 -7.02 -3.41 9.16
CA VAL A 189 -8.15 -4.32 8.94
C VAL A 189 -8.26 -5.40 10.02
N LEU A 190 -7.13 -5.89 10.55
CA LEU A 190 -7.12 -6.91 11.60
C LEU A 190 -7.63 -6.39 12.96
N THR A 191 -7.57 -5.07 13.19
CA THR A 191 -7.95 -4.44 14.47
C THR A 191 -9.25 -3.63 14.41
N GLN A 192 -9.97 -3.66 13.29
CA GLN A 192 -11.30 -3.04 13.12
C GLN A 192 -12.37 -3.78 13.93
#